data_AF-A0A2A4ZCT3-F1
#
_entry.id   AF-A0A2A4ZCT3-F1
#
_cell.length_a   1.000
_cell.length_b   1.000
_cell.length_c   1.000
_cell.angle_alpha   90.00
_cell.angle_beta   90.00
_cell.angle_gamma   90.00
#
_symmetry.space_group_name_H-M   'P 1'
#
loop_
_entity.id
_entity.type
_entity.pdbx_description
1 polymer ?
#
loop_
_entity_poly.entity_id
_entity_poly.type
_entity_poly.pdbx_seq_one_letter_code
_entity_poly.pdbx_strand_id
1 'polypeptide(L)'
;MSDWPHTIPYDLYEAMDAVDSDAGLAAFRSWAKSHQLRLKLQWDADLLRRVGRLDEWWCAPGIQDRWGAIREWLVAHEVPMPDGLPRRPEITRDW
;
A
#
# COMPACT_ATOMS: atom_id res chain seq x y z
N MET A 1 0.36 16.99 -5.10
CA MET A 1 0.64 16.06 -3.97
C MET A 1 -0.49 15.06 -3.99
N SER A 2 -0.23 13.78 -4.29
CA SER A 2 -1.33 12.82 -4.48
C SER A 2 -2.07 12.57 -3.15
N ASP A 3 -3.40 12.54 -3.20
CA ASP A 3 -4.33 12.41 -2.06
C ASP A 3 -4.38 11.01 -1.41
N TRP A 4 -3.30 10.23 -1.57
CA TRP A 4 -3.23 8.88 -1.00
C TRP A 4 -3.24 8.94 0.54
N PRO A 5 -4.13 8.19 1.21
CA PRO A 5 -4.26 8.22 2.66
C PRO A 5 -2.96 7.75 3.34
N HIS A 6 -2.61 8.39 4.46
CA HIS A 6 -1.46 7.98 5.26
C HIS A 6 -1.72 6.64 5.98
N THR A 7 -2.96 6.39 6.36
CA THR A 7 -3.40 5.10 6.89
C THR A 7 -3.70 4.13 5.77
N ILE A 8 -3.31 2.85 5.94
CA ILE A 8 -3.63 1.81 4.97
C ILE A 8 -5.16 1.73 4.75
N PRO A 9 -5.63 1.64 3.48
CA PRO A 9 -7.03 1.33 3.19
C PRO A 9 -7.47 0.03 3.87
N TYR A 10 -8.69 -0.01 4.40
CA TYR A 10 -9.11 -1.11 5.27
C TYR A 10 -9.17 -2.45 4.53
N ASP A 11 -9.67 -2.44 3.31
CA ASP A 11 -9.72 -3.60 2.43
C ASP A 11 -8.33 -4.09 1.99
N LEU A 12 -7.37 -3.17 1.82
CA LEU A 12 -5.97 -3.54 1.59
C LEU A 12 -5.34 -4.17 2.85
N TYR A 13 -5.66 -3.64 4.04
CA TYR A 13 -5.26 -4.24 5.30
C TYR A 13 -5.77 -5.67 5.40
N GLU A 14 -7.07 -5.92 5.21
CA GLU A 14 -7.64 -7.27 5.25
C GLU A 14 -6.99 -8.21 4.22
N ALA A 15 -6.74 -7.72 3.01
CA ALA A 15 -6.07 -8.51 1.96
C ALA A 15 -4.62 -8.87 2.31
N MET A 16 -3.88 -7.97 2.97
CA MET A 16 -2.49 -8.20 3.38
C MET A 16 -2.36 -8.98 4.68
N ASP A 17 -3.31 -8.83 5.61
CA ASP A 17 -3.37 -9.54 6.90
C ASP A 17 -3.77 -11.01 6.72
N ALA A 18 -4.59 -11.30 5.69
CA ALA A 18 -5.00 -12.67 5.36
C ALA A 18 -3.90 -13.53 4.71
N VAL A 19 -2.73 -12.96 4.40
CA VAL A 19 -1.64 -13.65 3.71
C VAL A 19 -0.33 -13.53 4.50
N ASP A 20 0.60 -14.45 4.26
CA ASP A 20 1.94 -14.37 4.83
C ASP A 20 2.68 -13.10 4.34
N SER A 21 3.64 -12.62 5.14
CA SER A 21 4.43 -11.41 4.87
C SER A 21 5.06 -11.39 3.46
N ASP A 22 5.53 -12.54 2.98
CA ASP A 22 6.12 -12.70 1.64
C ASP A 22 5.08 -12.58 0.51
N ALA A 23 3.81 -12.85 0.80
CA ALA A 23 2.69 -12.76 -0.14
C ALA A 23 2.00 -11.39 -0.15
N GLY A 24 2.35 -10.48 0.78
CA GLY A 24 1.71 -9.17 0.92
C GLY A 24 1.75 -8.31 -0.35
N LEU A 25 2.81 -8.42 -1.16
CA LEU A 25 2.88 -7.69 -2.43
C LEU A 25 1.92 -8.25 -3.50
N ALA A 26 1.72 -9.57 -3.52
CA ALA A 26 0.75 -10.20 -4.40
C ALA A 26 -0.68 -9.83 -4.01
N ALA A 27 -0.97 -9.71 -2.71
CA ALA A 27 -2.23 -9.18 -2.19
C ALA A 27 -2.44 -7.73 -2.64
N PHE A 28 -1.43 -6.87 -2.50
CA PHE A 28 -1.48 -5.48 -3.00
C PHE A 28 -1.79 -5.42 -4.51
N ARG A 29 -1.11 -6.22 -5.35
CA ARG A 29 -1.35 -6.23 -6.80
C ARG A 29 -2.78 -6.66 -7.14
N SER A 30 -3.31 -7.64 -6.42
CA SER A 30 -4.68 -8.11 -6.60
C SER A 30 -5.69 -7.05 -6.18
N TRP A 31 -5.48 -6.43 -5.03
CA TRP A 31 -6.27 -5.28 -4.57
C TRP A 31 -6.21 -4.12 -5.58
N ALA A 32 -5.03 -3.78 -6.08
CA ALA A 32 -4.85 -2.70 -7.03
C ALA A 32 -5.64 -2.94 -8.32
N LYS A 33 -5.66 -4.19 -8.79
CA LYS A 33 -6.46 -4.60 -9.95
C LYS A 33 -7.96 -4.48 -9.68
N SER A 34 -8.44 -4.89 -8.50
CA SER A 34 -9.85 -4.74 -8.10
C SER A 34 -10.30 -3.28 -8.06
N HIS A 35 -9.40 -2.36 -7.71
CA HIS A 35 -9.62 -0.91 -7.71
C HIS A 35 -9.25 -0.22 -9.03
N GLN A 36 -9.00 -1.00 -10.09
CA GLN A 36 -8.70 -0.50 -11.44
C GLN A 36 -7.49 0.45 -11.49
N LEU A 37 -6.54 0.29 -10.58
CA LEU A 37 -5.32 1.08 -10.54
C LEU A 37 -4.46 0.80 -11.77
N ARG A 38 -4.02 1.87 -12.43
CA ARG A 38 -3.20 1.79 -13.64
C ARG A 38 -1.73 1.69 -13.27
N LEU A 39 -1.30 0.50 -12.86
CA LEU A 39 0.10 0.20 -12.55
C LEU A 39 0.84 -0.21 -13.83
N LYS A 40 1.97 0.43 -14.14
CA LYS A 40 2.81 0.01 -15.28
C LYS A 40 3.82 -1.04 -14.83
N LEU A 41 3.98 -2.10 -15.63
CA LEU A 41 4.92 -3.19 -15.36
C LEU A 41 6.37 -2.71 -15.17
N GLN A 42 6.78 -1.67 -15.90
CA GLN A 42 8.12 -1.08 -15.79
C GLN A 42 8.44 -0.47 -14.42
N TRP A 43 7.43 -0.22 -13.59
CA TRP A 43 7.59 0.34 -12.25
C TRP A 43 7.77 -0.74 -11.17
N ASP A 44 7.59 -2.01 -11.53
CA ASP A 44 7.54 -3.12 -10.58
C ASP A 44 8.89 -3.35 -9.88
N ALA A 45 9.99 -3.15 -10.60
CA ALA A 45 11.34 -3.21 -10.02
C ALA A 45 11.57 -2.14 -8.94
N ASP A 46 11.01 -0.94 -9.10
CA ASP A 46 11.10 0.13 -8.09
C ASP A 46 10.27 -0.21 -6.84
N LEU A 47 9.09 -0.80 -7.04
CA LEU A 47 8.22 -1.28 -5.96
C LEU A 47 8.90 -2.37 -5.13
N LEU A 48 9.44 -3.39 -5.79
CA LEU A 48 10.18 -4.48 -5.15
C LEU A 48 11.38 -3.95 -4.36
N ARG A 49 12.13 -2.99 -4.92
CA ARG A 49 13.26 -2.37 -4.22
C ARG A 49 12.83 -1.58 -2.98
N ARG A 50 11.68 -0.89 -3.01
CA ARG A 50 11.17 -0.12 -1.86
C ARG A 50 10.69 -1.03 -0.75
N VAL A 51 9.91 -2.06 -1.08
CA VAL A 51 9.40 -3.01 -0.09
C VAL A 51 10.52 -3.88 0.47
N GLY A 52 11.44 -4.39 -0.37
CA GLY A 52 12.56 -5.21 0.08
C GLY A 52 13.53 -4.49 1.03
N ARG A 53 13.64 -3.15 0.93
CA ARG A 53 14.40 -2.36 1.92
C ARG A 53 13.81 -2.39 3.32
N LEU A 54 12.51 -2.71 3.47
CA LEU A 54 11.89 -2.89 4.78
C LEU A 54 12.29 -4.23 5.41
N ASP A 55 12.58 -5.25 4.59
CA ASP A 55 13.03 -6.55 5.09
C ASP A 55 14.50 -6.51 5.58
N GLU A 56 15.25 -5.45 5.27
CA GLU A 56 16.58 -5.18 5.82
C GLU A 56 16.55 -4.65 7.26
N TRP A 57 15.36 -4.33 7.80
CA TRP A 57 15.23 -3.76 9.14
C TRP A 57 15.39 -4.82 10.22
N TRP A 58 15.91 -4.41 11.38
CA TRP A 58 16.10 -5.29 12.53
C TRP A 58 14.77 -5.93 13.02
N CYS A 59 13.65 -5.22 12.83
CA CYS A 59 12.31 -5.70 13.16
C CYS A 59 11.52 -5.99 11.88
N ALA A 60 10.71 -7.06 11.91
CA ALA A 60 9.80 -7.37 10.82
C ALA A 60 8.85 -6.17 10.57
N PRO A 61 8.81 -5.61 9.35
CA PRO A 61 8.00 -4.45 9.05
C PRO A 61 6.51 -4.81 9.12
N GLY A 62 5.73 -3.98 9.79
CA GLY A 62 4.30 -4.17 9.89
C GLY A 62 3.59 -3.85 8.58
N ILE A 63 2.29 -4.19 8.51
CA ILE A 63 1.43 -3.89 7.35
C ILE A 63 1.41 -2.37 7.05
N GLN A 64 1.48 -1.52 8.09
CA GLN A 64 1.53 -0.07 7.93
C GLN A 64 2.86 0.45 7.35
N ASP A 65 4.00 -0.17 7.69
CA ASP A 65 5.30 0.19 7.10
C ASP A 65 5.34 -0.17 5.61
N ARG A 66 4.82 -1.37 5.29
CA ARG A 66 4.64 -1.82 3.90
C ARG A 66 3.73 -0.87 3.13
N TRP A 67 2.63 -0.41 3.73
CA TRP A 67 1.78 0.62 3.14
C TRP A 67 2.53 1.94 2.91
N GLY A 68 3.38 2.37 3.85
CA GLY A 68 4.21 3.56 3.66
C GLY A 68 5.06 3.50 2.40
N ALA A 69 5.78 2.39 2.19
CA ALA A 69 6.59 2.17 0.99
C ALA A 69 5.75 2.11 -0.30
N ILE A 70 4.60 1.44 -0.27
CA ILE A 70 3.66 1.35 -1.39
C ILE A 70 3.07 2.73 -1.73
N ARG A 71 2.65 3.49 -0.71
CA ARG A 71 2.10 4.84 -0.85
C ARG A 71 3.11 5.78 -1.50
N GLU A 72 4.34 5.78 -1.00
CA GLU A 72 5.41 6.60 -1.58
C GLU A 72 5.67 6.24 -3.05
N TRP A 73 5.59 4.95 -3.38
CA TRP A 73 5.71 4.48 -4.76
C TRP A 73 4.53 4.94 -5.63
N LEU A 74 3.29 4.85 -5.14
CA LEU A 74 2.08 5.35 -5.83
C LEU A 74 2.17 6.86 -6.10
N VAL A 75 2.63 7.63 -5.11
CA VAL A 75 2.83 9.08 -5.22
C VAL A 75 3.95 9.40 -6.22
N ALA A 76 5.08 8.70 -6.15
CA ALA A 76 6.22 8.92 -7.05
C ALA A 76 5.91 8.61 -8.52
N HIS A 77 4.97 7.70 -8.77
CA HIS A 77 4.49 7.37 -10.11
C HIS A 77 3.20 8.11 -10.51
N GLU A 78 2.78 9.10 -9.71
CA GLU A 78 1.60 9.93 -9.96
C GLU A 78 0.34 9.09 -10.21
N VAL A 79 0.22 7.95 -9.53
CA VAL A 79 -0.94 7.08 -9.66
C VAL A 79 -2.13 7.79 -9.05
N PRO A 80 -3.22 8.03 -9.81
CA PRO A 80 -4.40 8.69 -9.28
C PRO A 80 -5.07 7.78 -8.23
N MET A 81 -5.54 8.39 -7.15
CA MET A 81 -6.35 7.69 -6.15
C MET A 81 -7.72 7.39 -6.77
N PRO A 82 -8.20 6.13 -6.74
CA PRO A 82 -9.54 5.81 -7.19
C PRO A 82 -10.58 6.39 -6.24
N ASP A 83 -11.72 6.80 -6.79
CA ASP A 83 -12.85 7.29 -6.01
C ASP A 83 -13.42 6.18 -5.13
N GLY A 84 -13.79 6.54 -3.89
CA GLY A 84 -14.51 5.61 -3.00
C GLY A 84 -13.66 4.55 -2.31
N LEU A 85 -12.33 4.71 -2.24
CA LEU A 85 -11.50 3.84 -1.40
C LEU A 85 -12.03 3.80 0.04
N PRO A 86 -12.29 2.61 0.62
CA PRO A 86 -12.73 2.49 1.99
C PRO A 86 -11.58 2.91 2.91
N ARG A 87 -11.59 4.20 3.28
CA ARG A 87 -10.73 4.71 4.34
C ARG A 87 -11.30 4.19 5.65
N ARG A 88 -10.43 3.67 6.52
CA ARG A 88 -10.79 3.59 7.95
C ARG A 88 -11.23 5.02 8.33
N PRO A 89 -12.38 5.23 8.99
CA PRO A 89 -12.69 6.55 9.50
C PRO A 89 -11.46 7.01 10.27
N GLU A 90 -10.85 8.13 9.87
CA GLU A 90 -9.90 8.81 10.74
C GLU A 90 -10.65 8.94 12.04
N ILE A 91 -10.15 8.29 13.10
CA ILE A 91 -10.67 8.53 14.43
C ILE A 91 -10.33 9.99 14.66
N THR A 92 -11.27 10.88 14.33
CA THR A 92 -11.29 12.24 14.84
C THR A 92 -11.38 12.04 16.33
N ARG A 93 -10.22 12.00 16.97
CA ARG A 93 -10.11 12.21 18.40
C ARG A 93 -10.46 13.68 18.58
N ASP A 94 -11.76 13.96 18.59
CA ASP A 94 -12.30 15.12 19.27
C ASP A 94 -11.88 14.99 20.75
N TRP A 95 -10.84 15.73 21.12
CA TRP A 95 -10.47 16.07 22.49
C TRP A 95 -10.33 17.58 22.57
#